data_AF-X0SKI1-F1
#
_entry.id   AF-X0SKI1-F1
#
_cell.length_a   1.000
_cell.length_b   1.000
_cell.length_c   1.000
_cell.angle_alpha   90.00
_cell.angle_beta   90.00
_cell.angle_gamma   90.00
#
_symmetry.space_group_name_H-M   'P 1'
#
loop_
_entity.id
_entity.type
_entity.pdbx_description
1 polymer ?
#
loop_
_entity_poly.entity_id
_entity_poly.type
_entity_poly.pdbx_seq_one_letter_code
_entity_poly.pdbx_strand_id
1 'polypeptide(L)'
;MIEAFVTKYLLDFALVFLVGLFSKFMISKLGQDRADKIKEAILSAMLWAEEELGIGNGEEKWKIAWVKLIEILKKQNVNLKEGEISYVKDLMKATVPEVNEIIYKAMPDVVRNGRTLRYK
;
A
#
# COMPACT_ATOMS: atom_id res chain seq x y z
N MET A 1 22.01 -3.19 -5.10
CA MET A 1 21.03 -3.63 -6.13
C MET A 1 19.61 -3.77 -5.57
N ILE A 2 19.44 -4.22 -4.31
CA ILE A 2 18.15 -4.28 -3.59
C ILE A 2 17.65 -2.88 -3.17
N GLU A 3 18.52 -2.01 -2.68
CA GLU A 3 18.16 -0.63 -2.30
C GLU A 3 17.60 0.19 -3.47
N ALA A 4 18.11 -0.03 -4.69
CA ALA A 4 17.66 0.65 -5.90
C ALA A 4 16.28 0.14 -6.38
N PHE A 5 15.93 -1.12 -6.09
CA PHE A 5 14.59 -1.66 -6.36
C PHE A 5 13.57 -0.99 -5.43
N VAL A 6 13.87 -0.94 -4.13
CA VAL A 6 13.01 -0.30 -3.15
C VAL A 6 12.85 1.19 -3.48
N THR A 7 13.93 1.95 -3.68
CA THR A 7 13.81 3.40 -3.96
C THR A 7 13.14 3.74 -5.29
N LYS A 8 13.41 2.99 -6.37
CA LYS A 8 12.83 3.30 -7.69
C LYS A 8 11.32 3.04 -7.72
N TYR A 9 10.87 1.96 -7.08
CA TYR A 9 9.46 1.53 -7.16
C TYR A 9 8.61 2.06 -6.02
N LEU A 10 9.22 2.40 -4.88
CA LEU A 10 8.57 3.11 -3.78
C LEU A 10 8.11 4.52 -4.20
N LEU A 11 8.87 5.20 -5.07
CA LEU A 11 8.50 6.53 -5.57
C LEU A 11 7.31 6.48 -6.54
N ASP A 12 7.30 5.56 -7.51
CA ASP A 12 6.18 5.40 -8.43
C ASP A 12 4.91 4.91 -7.71
N PHE A 13 5.07 3.98 -6.75
CA PHE A 13 3.99 3.54 -5.87
C PHE A 13 3.49 4.69 -5.00
N ALA A 14 4.38 5.44 -4.35
CA ALA A 14 4.00 6.61 -3.56
C ALA A 14 3.27 7.64 -4.41
N LEU A 15 3.66 7.84 -5.67
CA LEU A 15 3.01 8.79 -6.56
C LEU A 15 1.58 8.36 -6.90
N VAL A 16 1.36 7.11 -7.32
CA VAL A 16 0.02 6.61 -7.64
C VAL A 16 -0.85 6.54 -6.38
N PHE A 17 -0.27 6.07 -5.29
CA PHE A 17 -0.92 6.02 -3.99
C PHE A 17 -1.32 7.41 -3.50
N LEU A 18 -0.44 8.39 -3.60
CA LEU A 18 -0.71 9.79 -3.27
C LEU A 18 -1.82 10.32 -4.16
N VAL A 19 -1.76 10.14 -5.48
CA VAL A 19 -2.76 10.64 -6.44
C VAL A 19 -4.13 9.98 -6.24
N GLY A 20 -4.18 8.67 -6.01
CA GLY A 20 -5.42 7.92 -5.76
C GLY A 20 -6.06 8.23 -4.41
N LEU A 21 -5.25 8.51 -3.37
CA LEU A 21 -5.72 8.89 -2.05
C LEU A 21 -5.93 10.38 -1.85
N PHE A 22 -5.38 11.24 -2.71
CA PHE A 22 -5.63 12.68 -2.74
C PHE A 22 -7.03 13.02 -3.28
N SER A 23 -8.03 12.21 -2.95
CA SER A 23 -9.40 12.66 -3.15
C SER A 23 -9.68 13.78 -2.13
N LYS A 24 -10.32 14.86 -2.60
CA LYS A 24 -10.93 15.89 -1.72
C LYS A 24 -11.83 15.27 -0.64
N PHE A 25 -12.26 14.03 -0.85
CA PHE A 25 -13.09 13.20 0.01
C PHE A 25 -12.35 12.69 1.28
N MET A 26 -11.08 12.29 1.20
CA MET A 26 -10.30 11.93 2.40
C MET A 26 -10.10 13.13 3.31
N ILE A 27 -9.77 14.28 2.71
CA ILE A 27 -9.60 15.54 3.43
C ILE A 27 -10.93 15.98 4.07
N SER A 28 -12.07 15.84 3.36
CA SER A 28 -13.38 16.20 3.91
C SER A 28 -13.86 15.25 5.01
N LYS A 29 -13.50 13.96 4.95
CA LYS A 29 -13.97 12.94 5.91
C LYS A 29 -13.07 12.81 7.15
N LEU A 30 -11.76 13.01 7.01
CA LEU A 30 -10.78 12.78 8.09
C LEU A 30 -10.22 14.07 8.70
N GLY A 31 -10.30 15.19 7.97
CA GLY A 31 -9.57 16.43 8.28
C GLY A 31 -8.13 16.38 7.74
N GLN A 32 -7.61 17.51 7.26
CA GLN A 32 -6.35 17.58 6.49
C GLN A 32 -5.15 16.93 7.21
N ASP A 33 -4.86 17.36 8.45
CA ASP A 33 -3.72 16.83 9.22
C ASP A 33 -3.83 15.34 9.57
N ARG A 34 -5.04 14.82 9.82
CA ARG A 34 -5.26 13.39 10.10
C ARG A 34 -5.20 12.56 8.83
N ALA A 35 -5.73 13.10 7.73
CA ALA A 35 -5.70 12.44 6.43
C ALA A 35 -4.26 12.15 6.01
N ASP A 36 -3.35 13.11 6.19
CA ASP A 36 -1.96 12.94 5.75
C ASP A 36 -1.22 11.88 6.58
N LYS A 37 -1.40 11.86 7.91
CA LYS A 37 -0.87 10.79 8.77
C LYS A 37 -1.41 9.41 8.40
N ILE A 38 -2.71 9.32 8.12
CA ILE A 38 -3.36 8.07 7.73
C ILE A 38 -2.85 7.61 6.36
N LYS A 39 -2.64 8.51 5.40
CA LYS A 39 -2.04 8.19 4.10
C LYS A 39 -0.65 7.61 4.27
N GLU A 40 0.24 8.31 4.98
CA GLU A 40 1.61 7.85 5.22
C GLU A 40 1.64 6.48 5.91
N ALA A 41 0.74 6.26 6.86
CA ALA A 41 0.62 5.00 7.56
C ALA A 41 0.14 3.86 6.64
N ILE A 42 -0.84 4.13 5.77
CA ILE A 42 -1.32 3.15 4.78
C ILE A 42 -0.20 2.83 3.77
N LEU A 43 0.54 3.84 3.29
CA LEU A 43 1.65 3.67 2.35
C LEU A 43 2.71 2.74 2.95
N SER A 44 3.15 3.07 4.16
CA SER A 44 4.17 2.34 4.90
C SER A 44 3.76 0.90 5.17
N ALA A 45 2.49 0.68 5.52
CA ALA A 45 1.95 -0.64 5.79
C ALA A 45 1.87 -1.52 4.54
N MET A 46 1.48 -0.95 3.40
CA MET A 46 1.40 -1.67 2.13
C MET A 46 2.80 -2.01 1.60
N LEU A 47 3.77 -1.09 1.70
CA LEU A 47 5.17 -1.35 1.32
C LEU A 47 5.79 -2.46 2.16
N TRP A 48 5.55 -2.42 3.47
CA TRP A 48 6.02 -3.47 4.38
C TRP A 48 5.42 -4.84 4.01
N ALA A 49 4.13 -4.88 3.66
CA ALA A 49 3.49 -6.13 3.24
C ALA A 49 4.03 -6.69 1.93
N GLU A 50 4.42 -5.82 0.99
CA GLU A 50 5.08 -6.21 -0.25
C GLU A 50 6.50 -6.74 -0.03
N GLU A 51 7.24 -6.14 0.88
CA GLU A 51 8.57 -6.62 1.28
C GLU A 51 8.49 -8.01 1.91
N GLU A 52 7.52 -8.23 2.80
CA GLU A 52 7.36 -9.48 3.53
C GLU A 52 6.88 -10.64 2.64
N LEU A 53 5.89 -10.41 1.77
CA LEU A 53 5.23 -11.48 1.01
C LEU A 53 5.64 -11.55 -0.47
N GLY A 54 6.21 -10.49 -1.04
CA GLY A 54 6.50 -10.38 -2.47
C GLY A 54 5.26 -10.48 -3.37
N ILE A 55 5.38 -10.35 -4.70
CA ILE A 55 4.24 -10.48 -5.64
C ILE A 55 3.60 -11.88 -5.57
N GLY A 56 2.27 -11.96 -5.48
CA GLY A 56 1.49 -13.19 -5.68
C GLY A 56 0.36 -13.44 -4.69
N ASN A 57 0.32 -12.71 -3.56
CA ASN A 57 -0.54 -13.04 -2.41
C ASN A 57 -1.49 -11.89 -2.01
N GLY A 58 -2.35 -11.43 -2.92
CA GLY A 58 -3.14 -10.20 -2.73
C GLY A 58 -4.02 -10.16 -1.47
N GLU A 59 -4.67 -11.27 -1.11
CA GLU A 59 -5.53 -11.32 0.08
C GLU A 59 -4.73 -11.33 1.39
N GLU A 60 -3.63 -12.08 1.42
CA GLU A 60 -2.77 -12.20 2.60
C GLU A 60 -1.98 -10.92 2.85
N LYS A 61 -1.48 -10.28 1.79
CA LYS A 61 -0.91 -8.93 1.82
C LYS A 61 -1.84 -7.92 2.44
N TRP A 62 -3.11 -7.94 2.05
CA TRP A 62 -4.10 -7.04 2.64
C TRP A 62 -4.24 -7.27 4.15
N LYS A 63 -4.31 -8.52 4.61
CA LYS A 63 -4.43 -8.85 6.04
C LYS A 63 -3.23 -8.33 6.83
N ILE A 64 -2.02 -8.57 6.35
CA ILE A 64 -0.81 -8.15 7.05
C ILE A 64 -0.59 -6.63 6.98
N ALA A 65 -0.91 -5.99 5.85
CA ALA A 65 -0.87 -4.54 5.70
C ALA A 65 -1.89 -3.87 6.63
N TRP A 66 -3.09 -4.44 6.78
CA TRP A 66 -4.08 -3.89 7.70
C TRP A 66 -3.60 -3.94 9.16
N VAL A 67 -3.02 -5.06 9.60
CA VAL A 67 -2.44 -5.18 10.95
C VAL A 67 -1.32 -4.15 11.13
N LYS A 68 -0.45 -4.00 10.13
CA LYS A 68 0.67 -3.05 10.17
C LYS A 68 0.20 -1.60 10.22
N LEU A 69 -0.84 -1.26 9.47
CA LEU A 69 -1.46 0.05 9.50
C LEU A 69 -1.94 0.41 10.91
N ILE A 70 -2.69 -0.49 11.56
CA ILE A 70 -3.18 -0.26 12.93
C ILE A 70 -2.03 -0.07 13.91
N GLU A 71 -0.94 -0.82 13.76
CA GLU A 71 0.28 -0.65 14.55
C GLU A 71 0.87 0.75 14.39
N ILE A 72 1.01 1.23 13.15
CA ILE A 72 1.58 2.56 12.85
C ILE A 72 0.67 3.67 13.38
N LEU A 73 -0.64 3.59 13.13
CA LEU A 73 -1.60 4.59 13.60
C LEU A 73 -1.62 4.70 15.13
N LYS A 74 -1.55 3.56 15.83
CA LYS A 74 -1.45 3.53 17.29
C LYS A 74 -0.18 4.24 17.79
N LYS A 75 0.96 4.04 17.14
CA LYS A 75 2.22 4.76 17.47
C LYS A 75 2.12 6.26 17.22
N GLN A 76 1.34 6.68 16.23
CA GLN A 76 1.09 8.09 15.91
C GLN A 76 -0.02 8.74 16.77
N ASN A 77 -0.58 8.00 17.73
CA ASN A 77 -1.73 8.42 18.54
C ASN A 77 -2.96 8.81 17.67
N VAL A 78 -3.13 8.14 16.53
CA VAL A 78 -4.27 8.29 15.63
C VAL A 78 -5.17 7.08 15.76
N ASN A 79 -6.42 7.31 16.13
CA ASN A 79 -7.45 6.27 16.14
C ASN A 79 -8.40 6.46 14.96
N LEU A 80 -8.76 5.36 14.30
CA LEU A 80 -9.81 5.33 13.29
C LEU A 80 -11.15 5.13 13.98
N LYS A 81 -12.13 5.99 13.65
CA LYS A 81 -13.53 5.79 14.03
C LYS A 81 -14.13 4.65 13.22
N GLU A 82 -15.23 4.07 13.69
CA GLU A 82 -15.88 2.92 13.05
C GLU A 82 -16.22 3.17 11.56
N GLY A 83 -16.76 4.36 11.23
CA GLY A 83 -17.02 4.77 9.84
C GLY A 83 -15.78 5.13 9.01
N GLU A 84 -14.63 5.34 9.64
CA GLU A 84 -13.33 5.52 8.99
C GLU A 84 -12.67 4.15 8.71
N ILE A 85 -12.85 3.16 9.60
CA ILE A 85 -12.28 1.81 9.45
C ILE A 85 -12.77 1.13 8.17
N SER A 86 -14.09 1.08 7.93
CA SER A 86 -14.63 0.46 6.71
C SER A 86 -14.07 1.15 5.47
N TYR A 87 -14.06 2.48 5.50
CA TYR A 87 -13.56 3.27 4.39
C TYR A 87 -12.09 3.01 4.08
N VAL A 88 -11.22 3.01 5.09
CA VAL A 88 -9.79 2.74 4.89
C VAL A 88 -9.57 1.30 4.42
N LYS A 89 -10.35 0.32 4.92
CA LYS A 89 -10.28 -1.06 4.42
C LYS A 89 -10.67 -1.18 2.95
N ASP A 90 -11.77 -0.56 2.56
CA ASP A 90 -12.27 -0.59 1.17
C ASP A 90 -11.26 0.07 0.22
N LEU A 91 -10.69 1.19 0.66
CA LEU A 91 -9.67 1.94 -0.06
C LEU A 91 -8.37 1.17 -0.24
N MET A 92 -7.90 0.51 0.82
CA MET A 92 -6.74 -0.38 0.75
C MET A 92 -6.99 -1.55 -0.20
N LYS A 93 -8.17 -2.20 -0.14
CA LYS A 93 -8.50 -3.32 -1.03
C LYS A 93 -8.62 -2.90 -2.48
N ALA A 94 -9.27 -1.77 -2.74
CA ALA A 94 -9.46 -1.24 -4.10
C ALA A 94 -8.12 -0.91 -4.78
N THR A 95 -7.10 -0.55 -4.00
CA THR A 95 -5.77 -0.21 -4.51
C THR A 95 -4.86 -1.43 -4.74
N VAL A 96 -5.15 -2.60 -4.15
CA VAL A 96 -4.31 -3.82 -4.30
C VAL A 96 -4.04 -4.20 -5.76
N PRO A 97 -5.03 -4.27 -6.68
CA PRO A 97 -4.78 -4.68 -8.07
C PRO A 97 -3.85 -3.71 -8.82
N GLU A 98 -4.11 -2.41 -8.71
CA GLU A 98 -3.31 -1.35 -9.33
C GLU A 98 -1.88 -1.35 -8.80
N VAL A 99 -1.72 -1.54 -7.49
CA VAL A 99 -0.43 -1.66 -6.82
C VAL A 99 0.36 -2.87 -7.30
N ASN A 100 -0.28 -4.04 -7.37
CA ASN A 100 0.36 -5.24 -7.90
C ASN A 100 0.81 -5.06 -9.35
N GLU A 101 0.00 -4.40 -10.18
CA GLU A 101 0.32 -4.13 -11.59
C GLU A 101 1.52 -3.19 -11.73
N ILE A 102 1.56 -2.10 -10.96
CA ILE A 102 2.70 -1.17 -10.94
C ILE A 102 3.96 -1.91 -10.55
N ILE A 103 3.94 -2.65 -9.43
CA ILE A 103 5.11 -3.40 -8.94
C ILE A 103 5.55 -4.44 -9.99
N TYR A 104 4.62 -5.14 -10.64
CA TYR A 104 4.92 -6.11 -11.70
C TYR A 104 5.57 -5.47 -12.94
N LYS A 105 5.03 -4.35 -13.42
CA LYS A 105 5.59 -3.58 -14.55
C LYS A 105 6.96 -2.99 -14.23
N ALA A 106 7.18 -2.67 -12.96
CA ALA A 106 8.42 -2.07 -12.53
C ALA A 106 9.52 -3.13 -12.28
N MET A 107 9.19 -4.40 -12.02
CA MET A 107 10.20 -5.45 -11.84
C MET A 107 11.13 -5.63 -13.05
N PRO A 108 12.45 -5.85 -12.85
CA PRO A 108 13.37 -6.25 -13.92
C PRO A 108 12.90 -7.52 -14.63
N ASP A 109 13.10 -7.60 -15.96
CA ASP A 109 12.62 -8.72 -16.79
C ASP A 109 13.15 -10.08 -16.32
N VAL A 110 14.36 -10.14 -15.77
CA VAL A 110 14.94 -11.36 -15.15
C VAL A 110 14.11 -11.87 -13.97
N VAL A 111 13.54 -10.98 -13.16
CA VAL A 111 12.68 -11.34 -12.01
C VAL A 111 11.26 -11.68 -12.48
N ARG A 112 10.76 -10.97 -13.51
CA ARG A 112 9.46 -11.23 -14.13
C ARG A 112 9.42 -12.60 -14.82
N ASN A 113 10.44 -12.90 -15.63
CA ASN A 113 10.55 -14.13 -16.43
C ASN A 113 10.85 -15.38 -15.58
N GLY A 114 11.54 -15.23 -14.44
CA GLY A 114 11.75 -16.33 -13.49
C GLY A 114 10.45 -16.77 -12.78
N ARG A 115 9.42 -15.91 -12.74
CA ARG A 115 8.14 -16.18 -12.08
C ARG A 115 7.05 -16.69 -13.01
N THR A 116 7.07 -16.35 -14.31
CA THR A 116 6.16 -16.94 -15.32
C THR A 116 6.30 -18.46 -15.43
N LEU A 117 7.44 -19.03 -15.01
CA LEU A 117 7.69 -20.47 -14.98
C LEU A 117 7.03 -21.21 -13.79
N ARG A 118 6.59 -20.50 -12.73
CA ARG A 118 5.93 -21.12 -11.56
C ARG A 118 4.39 -21.14 -11.65
N TYR A 119 3.81 -20.46 -12.65
CA TYR A 119 2.38 -20.48 -12.94
C TYR A 119 2.10 -21.24 -14.24
N LYS A 120 2.69 -22.44 -14.37
CA LYS A 120 2.23 -23.46 -15.33
C LYS A 120 1.69 -24.65 -14.57
#